data_AF-A0A5F2HUX2-F1
#
_entry.id   AF-A0A5F2HUX2-F1
#
_cell.length_a   1.000
_cell.length_b   1.000
_cell.length_c   1.000
_cell.angle_alpha   90.00
_cell.angle_beta   90.00
_cell.angle_gamma   90.00
#
_symmetry.space_group_name_H-M   'P 1'
#
loop_
_entity.id
_entity.type
_entity.pdbx_description
1 polymer ?
#
loop_
_entity_poly.entity_id
_entity_poly.type
_entity_poly.pdbx_seq_one_letter_code
_entity_poly.pdbx_strand_id
1 'polypeptide(L)'
;LPPRERKKVLLRFADLIEKHSAELALIETLDCGKPINDSINVDLPDSIETLRWHAEATDKIYDQVSPAPRDVVSMIVREPSGVVGGVIPWNFP
;
A
#
# COMPACT_ATOMS: atom_id res chain seq x y z
N LEU A 1 11.17 -6.52 10.25
CA LEU A 1 11.46 -5.07 10.08
C LEU A 1 10.55 -4.27 11.00
N PRO A 2 11.09 -3.34 11.81
CA PRO A 2 10.29 -2.36 12.55
C PRO A 2 9.33 -1.57 11.62
N PRO A 3 8.18 -1.09 12.12
CA PRO A 3 7.19 -0.36 11.30
C PRO A 3 7.78 0.78 10.47
N ARG A 4 8.71 1.55 11.06
CA ARG A 4 9.39 2.66 10.37
C ARG A 4 10.24 2.21 9.18
N GLU A 5 10.85 1.03 9.25
CA GLU A 5 11.63 0.48 8.13
C GLU A 5 10.72 -0.02 7.02
N ARG A 6 9.59 -0.68 7.36
CA ARG A 6 8.57 -1.07 6.37
C ARG A 6 8.02 0.15 5.64
N LYS A 7 7.69 1.22 6.38
CA LYS A 7 7.27 2.51 5.82
C LYS A 7 8.29 3.06 4.82
N LYS A 8 9.58 3.10 5.18
CA LYS A 8 10.65 3.56 4.26
C LYS A 8 10.70 2.77 2.97
N VAL A 9 10.50 1.46 3.03
CA VAL A 9 10.48 0.60 1.84
C VAL A 9 9.30 0.94 0.93
N LEU A 10 8.09 1.11 1.49
CA LEU A 10 6.90 1.45 0.73
C LEU A 10 6.97 2.86 0.12
N LEU A 11 7.47 3.85 0.87
CA LEU A 11 7.69 5.20 0.33
C LEU A 11 8.70 5.19 -0.82
N ARG A 12 9.82 4.48 -0.66
CA ARG A 12 10.79 4.31 -1.73
C ARG A 12 10.18 3.63 -2.96
N PHE A 13 9.27 2.68 -2.78
CA PHE A 13 8.58 2.04 -3.90
C PHE A 13 7.68 3.04 -4.65
N ALA A 14 6.90 3.84 -3.93
CA ALA A 14 6.10 4.91 -4.51
C ALA A 14 6.96 5.93 -5.28
N ASP A 15 8.11 6.33 -4.73
CA ASP A 15 9.04 7.26 -5.39
C ASP A 15 9.64 6.68 -6.68
N LEU A 16 9.86 5.35 -6.71
CA LEU A 16 10.32 4.67 -7.92
C LEU A 16 9.23 4.61 -8.99
N ILE A 17 7.98 4.34 -8.60
CA ILE A 17 6.84 4.39 -9.54
C ILE A 17 6.68 5.80 -10.09
N GLU A 18 6.72 6.83 -9.24
CA GLU A 18 6.62 8.24 -9.65
C GLU A 18 7.73 8.62 -10.64
N LYS A 19 8.97 8.21 -10.35
CA LYS A 19 10.13 8.41 -11.23
C LYS A 19 9.94 7.77 -12.61
N HIS A 20 9.26 6.62 -12.68
CA HIS A 20 9.02 5.86 -13.92
C HIS A 20 7.59 6.04 -14.46
N SER A 21 6.84 7.03 -13.98
CA SER A 21 5.41 7.19 -14.26
C SER A 21 5.08 7.29 -15.74
N ALA A 22 5.88 8.01 -16.53
CA ALA A 22 5.66 8.13 -17.98
C ALA A 22 5.83 6.79 -18.73
N GLU A 23 6.82 5.98 -18.32
CA GLU A 23 7.07 4.65 -18.91
C GLU A 23 5.96 3.68 -18.52
N LEU A 24 5.59 3.65 -17.23
CA LEU A 24 4.52 2.81 -16.72
C LEU A 24 3.16 3.16 -17.33
N ALA A 25 2.84 4.45 -17.48
CA ALA A 25 1.60 4.88 -18.12
C ALA A 25 1.52 4.46 -19.60
N LEU A 26 2.65 4.47 -20.32
CA LEU A 26 2.70 3.96 -21.68
C LEU A 26 2.48 2.45 -21.72
N ILE A 27 3.12 1.70 -20.83
CA ILE A 27 2.94 0.24 -20.72
C ILE A 27 1.47 -0.09 -20.44
N GLU A 28 0.88 0.57 -19.44
CA GLU A 28 -0.53 0.46 -19.08
C GLU A 28 -1.43 0.65 -20.30
N THR A 29 -1.26 1.77 -21.01
CA THR A 29 -2.03 2.10 -22.22
C THR A 29 -1.89 1.03 -23.30
N LEU A 30 -0.68 0.51 -23.53
CA LEU A 30 -0.42 -0.48 -24.57
C LEU A 30 -1.00 -1.85 -24.23
N ASP A 31 -1.01 -2.22 -22.95
CA ASP A 31 -1.47 -3.54 -22.50
C ASP A 31 -2.99 -3.61 -22.34
N CYS A 32 -3.59 -2.60 -21.70
CA CYS A 32 -5.03 -2.60 -21.39
C CYS A 32 -5.87 -1.79 -22.40
N GLY A 33 -5.25 -1.01 -23.29
CA GLY A 33 -5.92 -0.24 -24.34
C GLY A 33 -6.62 1.03 -23.89
N LYS A 34 -6.38 1.52 -22.67
CA LYS A 34 -6.98 2.77 -22.16
C LYS A 34 -6.27 4.00 -22.74
N PRO A 35 -6.94 5.17 -22.83
CA PRO A 35 -6.27 6.39 -23.28
C PRO A 35 -5.08 6.75 -22.39
N ILE A 36 -3.95 7.13 -23.02
CA ILE A 36 -2.74 7.56 -22.30
C ILE A 36 -2.99 8.68 -21.29
N ASN A 37 -3.97 9.53 -21.58
CA ASN A 37 -4.35 10.62 -20.69
C ASN A 37 -4.95 10.10 -19.36
N ASP A 38 -5.65 8.97 -19.39
CA ASP A 38 -6.24 8.37 -18.20
C ASP A 38 -5.15 7.68 -17.36
N SER A 39 -4.24 6.94 -17.99
CA SER A 39 -3.09 6.33 -17.31
C SER A 39 -2.21 7.38 -16.61
N ILE A 40 -1.91 8.50 -17.29
CA ILE A 40 -1.02 9.54 -16.75
C ILE A 40 -1.67 10.32 -15.61
N ASN A 41 -2.95 10.69 -15.75
CA ASN A 41 -3.58 11.67 -14.85
C ASN A 41 -4.47 11.03 -13.77
N VAL A 42 -4.78 9.74 -13.88
CA VAL A 42 -5.67 9.05 -12.94
C VAL A 42 -4.95 7.84 -12.34
N ASP A 43 -4.66 6.82 -13.15
CA ASP A 43 -4.25 5.51 -12.62
C ASP A 43 -2.89 5.56 -11.88
N LEU A 44 -1.87 6.17 -12.49
CA LEU A 44 -0.55 6.28 -11.88
C LEU A 44 -0.57 7.17 -10.63
N PRO A 45 -1.16 8.39 -10.68
CA PRO A 45 -1.32 9.23 -9.49
C PRO A 45 -2.04 8.52 -8.34
N ASP A 46 -3.17 7.85 -8.62
CA ASP A 46 -3.96 7.14 -7.62
C ASP A 46 -3.19 5.97 -7.00
N SER A 47 -2.44 5.22 -7.82
CA SER A 47 -1.60 4.11 -7.36
C SER A 47 -0.45 4.58 -6.46
N ILE A 48 0.23 5.67 -6.85
CA ILE A 48 1.31 6.28 -6.07
C ILE A 48 0.78 6.78 -4.73
N GLU A 49 -0.34 7.49 -4.73
CA GLU A 49 -0.94 8.01 -3.50
C GLU A 49 -1.45 6.88 -2.60
N THR A 50 -2.06 5.85 -3.18
CA THR A 50 -2.48 4.65 -2.45
C THR A 50 -1.29 4.02 -1.72
N LEU A 51 -0.15 3.86 -2.38
CA LEU A 51 1.06 3.32 -1.76
C LEU A 51 1.60 4.23 -0.65
N ARG A 52 1.64 5.54 -0.87
CA ARG A 52 2.09 6.52 0.13
C ARG A 52 1.18 6.51 1.36
N TRP A 53 -0.13 6.50 1.17
CA TRP A 53 -1.11 6.42 2.24
C TRP A 53 -0.92 5.16 3.10
N HIS A 54 -0.77 3.99 2.47
CA HIS A 54 -0.56 2.72 3.20
C HIS A 54 0.82 2.68 3.90
N ALA A 55 1.85 3.28 3.29
CA ALA A 55 3.14 3.44 3.93
C ALA A 55 3.03 4.27 5.23
N GLU A 56 2.30 5.38 5.18
CA GLU A 56 2.02 6.22 6.33
C GLU A 56 1.15 5.53 7.39
N ALA A 57 0.22 4.66 6.99
CA ALA A 57 -0.62 3.92 7.95
C ALA A 57 0.16 2.86 8.75
N THR A 58 1.32 2.40 8.25
CA THR A 58 2.04 1.23 8.76
C THR A 58 2.47 1.33 10.23
N ASP A 59 2.66 2.55 10.76
CA ASP A 59 3.02 2.83 12.17
C ASP A 59 1.87 3.36 13.02
N LYS A 60 0.65 3.40 12.46
CA LYS A 60 -0.57 3.93 13.10
C LYS A 60 -1.62 2.85 13.37
N ILE A 61 -1.24 1.58 13.24
CA ILE A 61 -2.09 0.44 13.61
C ILE A 61 -1.81 0.12 15.08
N TYR A 62 -2.73 0.54 15.96
CA TYR A 62 -2.59 0.39 17.41
C TYR A 62 -3.35 -0.82 17.94
N ASP A 63 -2.70 -1.58 18.81
CA ASP A 63 -3.32 -2.64 19.61
C ASP A 63 -4.23 -2.08 20.71
N GLN A 64 -4.95 -2.96 21.41
CA GLN A 64 -5.89 -2.56 22.46
C GLN A 64 -5.57 -3.23 23.78
N VAL A 65 -5.80 -2.51 24.88
CA VAL A 65 -5.82 -3.08 26.23
C VAL A 65 -7.27 -3.39 26.57
N SER A 66 -7.56 -4.64 26.90
CA SER A 66 -8.91 -5.08 27.28
C SER A 66 -9.10 -4.96 28.80
N PRO A 67 -10.34 -4.74 29.28
CA PRO A 67 -10.64 -4.77 30.70
C PRO A 67 -10.22 -6.10 31.33
N ALA A 68 -9.49 -6.03 32.45
CA ALA A 68 -8.99 -7.21 33.15
C ALA A 68 -9.04 -6.99 34.68
N PRO A 69 -9.11 -8.09 35.47
CA PRO A 69 -8.90 -8.03 36.92
C PRO A 69 -7.56 -7.39 37.31
N ARG A 70 -7.44 -6.93 38.56
CA ARG A 70 -6.31 -6.13 39.05
C ARG A 70 -4.94 -6.78 38.85
N ASP A 71 -4.89 -8.11 38.85
CA ASP A 71 -3.71 -8.96 38.78
C ASP A 71 -3.44 -9.53 37.39
N VAL A 72 -4.18 -9.07 36.36
CA VAL A 72 -4.06 -9.56 34.97
C VAL A 72 -3.86 -8.39 34.01
N VAL A 73 -2.89 -8.54 33.10
CA VAL A 73 -2.74 -7.66 31.93
C VAL A 73 -3.31 -8.40 30.72
N SER A 74 -4.33 -7.81 30.09
CA SER A 74 -4.97 -8.37 28.90
C SER A 74 -4.84 -7.41 27.71
N MET A 75 -4.46 -7.96 26.56
CA MET A 75 -4.17 -7.19 25.35
C MET A 75 -4.76 -7.89 24.13
N ILE A 76 -5.20 -7.10 23.16
CA ILE A 76 -5.61 -7.53 21.83
C ILE A 76 -4.56 -7.02 20.86
N VAL A 77 -3.78 -7.94 20.31
CA VAL A 77 -2.72 -7.64 19.34
C VAL A 77 -3.16 -7.93 17.91
N ARG A 78 -2.75 -7.10 16.96
CA ARG A 78 -2.97 -7.32 15.52
C ARG A 78 -1.70 -7.83 14.87
N GLU A 79 -1.67 -9.14 14.69
CA GLU A 79 -0.58 -9.80 13.98
C GLU A 79 -0.90 -9.93 12.48
N PRO A 80 0.10 -9.83 11.59
CA PRO A 80 -0.10 -10.10 10.17
C PRO A 80 -0.51 -11.57 9.99
N SER A 81 -1.51 -11.82 9.14
CA SER A 81 -2.01 -13.18 8.86
C SER A 81 -0.97 -14.12 8.23
N GLY A 82 0.16 -13.59 7.77
CA GLY A 82 1.22 -14.34 7.10
C GLY A 82 1.10 -14.26 5.58
N VAL A 83 1.05 -15.42 4.91
CA VAL A 83 0.99 -15.49 3.44
C VAL A 83 -0.41 -15.13 2.95
N VAL A 84 -0.49 -14.22 1.97
CA VAL A 84 -1.74 -13.78 1.35
C VAL A 84 -1.64 -13.95 -0.17
N GLY A 85 -2.64 -14.59 -0.78
CA GLY A 85 -2.79 -14.65 -2.24
C GLY A 85 -3.65 -13.49 -2.74
N GLY A 86 -3.14 -12.71 -3.70
CA GLY A 86 -3.87 -11.63 -4.36
C GLY A 86 -4.18 -11.98 -5.81
N VAL A 87 -5.44 -11.84 -6.22
CA VAL A 87 -5.89 -12.00 -7.61
C VAL A 87 -6.58 -10.70 -8.03
N ILE A 88 -6.07 -10.06 -9.07
CA ILE A 88 -6.54 -8.75 -9.57
C ILE A 88 -7.09 -8.87 -11.00
N PRO A 89 -8.06 -8.03 -11.39
CA PRO A 89 -8.56 -7.97 -12.76
C PRO A 89 -7.61 -7.19 -13.68
N TRP A 90 -7.91 -7.17 -14.99
CA TRP A 90 -7.06 -6.57 -16.03
C TRP A 90 -7.42 -5.12 -16.40
N ASN A 91 -8.46 -4.53 -15.80
CA ASN A 91 -8.95 -3.20 -16.20
C ASN A 91 -8.18 -2.02 -15.55
N PHE A 92 -7.53 -2.28 -14.41
CA PHE A 92 -6.58 -1.37 -13.74
C PHE A 92 -5.43 -2.20 -13.15
N PRO A 93 -4.53 -2.73 -14.00
CA PRO A 93 -3.39 -3.53 -13.56
C PRO A 93 -2.35 -2.76 -12.75
#